data_AF-A0A3M7NX27-F1
#
_entry.id   AF-A0A3M7NX27-F1
#
_cell.length_a   1.000
_cell.length_b   1.000
_cell.length_c   1.000
_cell.angle_alpha   90.00
_cell.angle_beta   90.00
_cell.angle_gamma   90.00
#
_symmetry.space_group_name_H-M   'P 1'
#
loop_
_entity.id
_entity.type
_entity.pdbx_description
1 polymer ?
#
loop_
_entity_poly.entity_id
_entity_poly.type
_entity_poly.pdbx_seq_one_letter_code
_entity_poly.pdbx_strand_id
1 'polypeptide(L)'
;MGFVNALKPLQLARSGQAESALNKLAKSSCSRILRLMLPATLATLISWVLCQLGSYETARESDAYWLRMNTPEPSSNIPWAVRDLVTALRQTWMFGYSNIYDQPQWALIYLLQGSLMVIGALLLTVNMSPTWRTVALVILSFWTLDFSRAMLDPFTGPASISGILFAELSLTSYPQRLSSFSRFLTPPLCLLSLFLMSYTEIARERAPWTAVLFKFASRYLPIDNAGRYERTYGTIGSIILIFSIIISPYMRWVLSRKPLRFLGKISFGIYLLHGMVLRSVFAWILFFGAGKAEFVETEPDETYYDYRYPVPGVIHCGVATTVAGIIILAASHIWNAKIEPWLGKITSVTEDIVRGRLTLKDLIVRSANPEDEKHQLLPVRQD
;
A
#
# COMPACT_ATOMS: atom_id res chain seq x y z
N MET A 1 -5.65 3.01 -6.45
CA MET A 1 -6.93 3.14 -5.69
C MET A 1 -8.00 3.94 -6.43
N GLY A 2 -7.75 5.20 -6.82
CA GLY A 2 -8.76 6.05 -7.46
C GLY A 2 -9.44 5.43 -8.69
N PHE A 3 -8.67 4.84 -9.61
CA PHE A 3 -9.20 4.24 -10.84
C PHE A 3 -10.23 3.13 -10.60
N VAL A 4 -9.84 2.10 -9.86
CA VAL A 4 -10.69 0.92 -9.61
C VAL A 4 -11.96 1.29 -8.85
N ASN A 5 -11.82 2.20 -7.88
CA ASN A 5 -12.91 2.60 -7.00
C ASN A 5 -13.91 3.52 -7.70
N ALA A 6 -13.46 4.32 -8.67
CA ALA A 6 -14.31 5.22 -9.44
C ALA A 6 -15.02 4.54 -10.61
N LEU A 7 -14.43 3.50 -11.20
CA LEU A 7 -14.93 2.94 -12.46
C LEU A 7 -16.41 2.54 -12.42
N LYS A 8 -16.83 1.76 -11.41
CA LYS A 8 -18.21 1.28 -11.33
C LYS A 8 -19.21 2.38 -10.95
N PRO A 9 -18.94 3.26 -9.96
CA PRO A 9 -19.78 4.45 -9.73
C PRO A 9 -19.92 5.35 -10.96
N LEU A 10 -18.84 5.60 -11.70
CA LEU A 10 -18.87 6.41 -12.93
C LEU A 10 -19.69 5.76 -14.04
N GLN A 11 -19.60 4.43 -14.20
CA GLN A 11 -20.47 3.69 -15.14
C GLN A 11 -21.96 3.88 -14.82
N LEU A 12 -22.33 3.77 -13.53
CA LEU A 12 -23.71 3.97 -13.08
C LEU A 12 -24.18 5.42 -13.25
N ALA A 13 -23.31 6.39 -12.95
CA ALA A 13 -23.60 7.81 -13.17
C ALA A 13 -23.85 8.11 -14.66
N ARG A 14 -23.03 7.54 -15.56
CA ARG A 14 -23.19 7.70 -17.02
C ARG A 14 -24.43 7.00 -17.57
N SER A 15 -24.91 5.95 -16.91
CA SER A 15 -26.17 5.28 -17.27
C SER A 15 -27.41 5.94 -16.67
N GLY A 16 -27.29 7.15 -16.09
CA GLY A 16 -28.40 7.87 -15.47
C GLY A 16 -28.83 7.33 -14.11
N GLN A 17 -28.10 6.38 -13.52
CA GLN A 17 -28.42 5.74 -12.24
C GLN A 17 -27.62 6.36 -11.08
N ALA A 18 -27.68 7.68 -10.92
CA ALA A 18 -26.88 8.41 -9.94
C ALA A 18 -27.20 7.99 -8.49
N GLU A 19 -28.47 7.76 -8.14
CA GLU A 19 -28.86 7.29 -6.81
C GLU A 19 -28.29 5.90 -6.48
N SER A 20 -28.28 5.00 -7.47
CA SER A 20 -27.66 3.68 -7.30
C SER A 20 -26.15 3.79 -7.16
N ALA A 21 -25.51 4.74 -7.84
CA ALA A 21 -24.09 5.03 -7.67
C ALA A 21 -23.79 5.53 -6.25
N LEU A 22 -24.61 6.43 -5.71
CA LEU A 22 -24.50 6.97 -4.35
C LEU A 22 -24.69 5.89 -3.28
N ASN A 23 -25.76 5.09 -3.39
CA ASN A 23 -26.02 3.98 -2.48
C ASN A 23 -24.86 2.97 -2.47
N LYS A 24 -24.31 2.67 -3.65
CA LYS A 24 -23.15 1.80 -3.79
C LYS A 24 -21.88 2.41 -3.18
N LEU A 25 -21.67 3.70 -3.36
CA LEU A 25 -20.54 4.43 -2.79
C LEU A 25 -20.60 4.39 -1.26
N ALA A 26 -21.75 4.77 -0.68
CA ALA A 26 -21.98 4.72 0.77
C ALA A 26 -21.72 3.33 1.35
N LYS A 27 -22.24 2.27 0.71
CA LYS A 27 -21.99 0.88 1.09
C LYS A 27 -20.51 0.50 1.01
N SER A 28 -19.83 0.90 -0.05
CA SER A 28 -18.42 0.58 -0.24
C SER A 28 -17.49 1.32 0.73
N SER A 29 -17.88 2.48 1.25
CA SER A 29 -17.04 3.31 2.12
C SER A 29 -16.75 2.64 3.45
N CYS A 30 -17.79 2.20 4.18
CA CYS A 30 -17.64 1.58 5.50
C CYS A 30 -16.84 0.27 5.43
N SER A 31 -17.21 -0.62 4.51
CA SER A 31 -16.54 -1.91 4.33
C SER A 31 -15.07 -1.77 3.93
N ARG A 32 -14.68 -0.68 3.25
CA ARG A 32 -13.29 -0.45 2.86
C ARG A 32 -12.40 -0.10 4.04
N ILE A 33 -12.88 0.71 4.97
CA ILE A 33 -12.13 1.06 6.18
C ILE A 33 -11.78 -0.23 6.93
N LEU A 34 -12.77 -1.09 7.15
CA LEU A 34 -12.58 -2.37 7.83
C LEU A 34 -11.64 -3.33 7.07
N ARG A 35 -11.79 -3.45 5.73
CA ARG A 35 -10.90 -4.28 4.91
C ARG A 35 -9.46 -3.80 4.89
N LEU A 36 -9.20 -2.53 5.17
CA LEU A 36 -7.84 -2.00 5.28
C LEU A 36 -7.30 -2.16 6.70
N MET A 37 -8.13 -1.85 7.71
CA MET A 37 -7.74 -1.88 9.12
C MET A 37 -7.50 -3.30 9.62
N LEU A 38 -8.42 -4.24 9.39
CA LEU A 38 -8.34 -5.59 9.98
C LEU A 38 -7.11 -6.40 9.53
N PRO A 39 -6.71 -6.42 8.24
CA PRO A 39 -5.48 -7.09 7.86
C PRO A 39 -4.25 -6.44 8.49
N ALA A 40 -4.20 -5.10 8.54
CA ALA A 40 -3.09 -4.36 9.10
C ALA A 40 -2.91 -4.62 10.60
N THR A 41 -4.01 -4.61 11.36
CA THR A 41 -3.96 -4.93 12.79
C THR A 41 -3.49 -6.37 13.04
N LEU A 42 -3.96 -7.33 12.24
CA LEU A 42 -3.53 -8.72 12.34
C LEU A 42 -2.03 -8.89 12.01
N ALA A 43 -1.53 -8.23 10.97
CA ALA A 43 -0.11 -8.26 10.63
C ALA A 43 0.77 -7.66 11.71
N THR A 44 0.35 -6.53 12.30
CA THR A 44 1.04 -5.93 13.45
C THR A 44 1.05 -6.87 14.65
N LEU A 45 -0.07 -7.54 14.93
CA LEU A 45 -0.14 -8.53 16.00
C LEU A 45 0.82 -9.70 15.77
N ILE A 46 0.86 -10.25 14.55
CA ILE A 46 1.78 -11.34 14.19
C ILE A 46 3.23 -10.87 14.35
N SER A 47 3.56 -9.69 13.83
CA SER A 47 4.91 -9.12 13.92
C SER A 47 5.32 -8.84 15.38
N TRP A 48 4.39 -8.38 16.21
CA TRP A 48 4.59 -8.20 17.64
C TRP A 48 4.90 -9.53 18.33
N VAL A 49 4.14 -10.59 18.06
CA VAL A 49 4.42 -11.94 18.60
C VAL A 49 5.81 -12.41 18.18
N LEU A 50 6.18 -12.28 16.90
CA LEU A 50 7.52 -12.65 16.42
C LEU A 50 8.64 -11.87 17.11
N CYS A 51 8.42 -10.58 17.37
CA CYS A 51 9.35 -9.75 18.13
C CYS A 51 9.53 -10.30 19.55
N GLN A 52 8.45 -10.57 20.28
CA GLN A 52 8.54 -11.07 21.66
C GLN A 52 9.15 -12.48 21.75
N LEU A 53 9.06 -13.29 20.69
CA LEU A 53 9.73 -14.58 20.58
C LEU A 53 11.22 -14.47 20.20
N GLY A 54 11.76 -13.27 20.01
CA GLY A 54 13.16 -13.05 19.65
C GLY A 54 13.50 -13.37 18.19
N SER A 55 12.51 -13.53 17.30
CA SER A 55 12.74 -13.87 15.88
C SER A 55 13.44 -12.76 15.08
N TYR A 56 13.59 -11.59 15.69
CA TYR A 56 14.15 -10.38 15.10
C TYR A 56 15.59 -10.08 15.57
N GLU A 57 16.14 -10.90 16.47
CA GLU A 57 17.47 -10.70 17.06
C GLU A 57 18.56 -10.58 16.00
N THR A 58 18.59 -11.52 15.04
CA THR A 58 19.58 -11.54 13.96
C THR A 58 19.52 -10.29 13.07
N ALA A 59 18.32 -9.72 12.86
CA ALA A 59 18.18 -8.48 12.10
C ALA A 59 18.67 -7.27 12.90
N ARG A 60 18.44 -7.25 14.22
CA ARG A 60 18.87 -6.17 15.11
C ARG A 60 20.39 -6.10 15.22
N GLU A 61 21.04 -7.25 15.37
CA GLU A 61 22.49 -7.36 15.52
C GLU A 61 23.24 -7.38 14.17
N SER A 62 22.62 -6.91 13.09
CA SER A 62 23.22 -6.93 11.76
C SER A 62 23.86 -5.59 11.36
N ASP A 63 24.89 -5.65 10.52
CA ASP A 63 25.50 -4.47 9.88
C ASP A 63 24.62 -3.89 8.74
N ALA A 64 23.53 -4.59 8.37
CA ALA A 64 22.58 -4.09 7.39
C ALA A 64 21.74 -2.95 8.00
N TYR A 65 22.09 -1.70 7.67
CA TYR A 65 21.45 -0.47 8.20
C TYR A 65 19.91 -0.54 8.24
N TRP A 66 19.28 -0.94 7.13
CA TRP A 66 17.81 -1.00 7.07
C TRP A 66 17.22 -2.07 7.99
N LEU A 67 17.85 -3.24 8.10
CA LEU A 67 17.37 -4.30 8.99
C LEU A 67 17.50 -3.86 10.45
N ARG A 68 18.67 -3.34 10.85
CA ARG A 68 18.92 -2.88 12.22
C ARG A 68 17.97 -1.75 12.63
N MET A 69 17.87 -0.69 11.83
CA MET A 69 17.12 0.51 12.20
C MET A 69 15.60 0.31 12.22
N ASN A 70 15.07 -0.65 11.45
CA ASN A 70 13.63 -0.91 11.34
C ASN A 70 13.17 -2.13 12.16
N THR A 71 14.02 -2.64 13.03
CA THR A 71 13.72 -3.81 13.86
C THR A 71 13.62 -3.41 15.34
N PRO A 72 12.43 -3.54 15.96
CA PRO A 72 12.25 -3.19 17.36
C PRO A 72 12.85 -4.25 18.29
N GLU A 73 13.13 -3.84 19.53
CA GLU A 73 13.54 -4.74 20.61
C GLU A 73 12.33 -5.43 21.27
N PRO A 74 12.50 -6.66 21.78
CA PRO A 74 11.51 -7.31 22.64
C PRO A 74 11.27 -6.48 23.91
N SER A 75 10.01 -6.40 24.34
CA SER A 75 9.66 -5.64 25.54
C SER A 75 10.03 -6.44 26.80
N SER A 76 10.55 -5.76 27.82
CA SER A 76 11.06 -6.42 29.03
C SER A 76 10.03 -7.17 29.87
N ASN A 77 8.75 -6.76 29.83
CA ASN A 77 7.67 -7.38 30.57
C ASN A 77 6.37 -7.44 29.75
N ILE A 78 5.50 -8.40 30.06
CA ILE A 78 4.20 -8.59 29.38
C ILE A 78 3.30 -7.33 29.42
N PRO A 79 3.14 -6.60 30.54
CA PRO A 79 2.29 -5.40 30.55
C PRO A 79 2.83 -4.29 29.64
N TRP A 80 4.15 -4.12 29.59
CA TRP A 80 4.81 -3.19 28.68
C TRP A 80 4.65 -3.65 27.24
N ALA A 81 4.83 -4.94 26.96
CA ALA A 81 4.60 -5.53 25.65
C ALA A 81 3.20 -5.24 25.09
N VAL A 82 2.16 -5.37 25.93
CA VAL A 82 0.78 -5.07 25.52
C VAL A 82 0.58 -3.57 25.31
N ARG A 83 1.17 -2.71 26.15
CA ARG A 83 1.14 -1.25 25.96
C ARG A 83 1.81 -0.83 24.65
N ASP A 84 2.94 -1.45 24.32
CA ASP A 84 3.68 -1.21 23.08
C ASP A 84 2.85 -1.63 21.87
N LEU A 85 2.17 -2.79 21.95
CA LEU A 85 1.24 -3.24 20.91
C LEU A 85 0.10 -2.24 20.69
N VAL A 86 -0.57 -1.78 21.75
CA VAL A 86 -1.67 -0.79 21.63
C VAL A 86 -1.15 0.52 21.05
N THR A 87 0.04 0.96 21.46
CA THR A 87 0.69 2.16 20.95
C THR A 87 1.00 2.03 19.46
N ALA A 88 1.59 0.91 19.04
CA ALA A 88 1.90 0.62 17.64
C ALA A 88 0.65 0.56 16.75
N LEU A 89 -0.42 -0.09 17.23
CA LEU A 89 -1.71 -0.15 16.53
C LEU A 89 -2.30 1.26 16.35
N ARG A 90 -2.18 2.12 17.37
CA ARG A 90 -2.62 3.53 17.27
C ARG A 90 -1.73 4.33 16.30
N GLN A 91 -0.42 4.21 16.41
CA GLN A 91 0.56 4.93 15.58
C GLN A 91 0.40 4.64 14.08
N THR A 92 -0.04 3.42 13.73
CA THR A 92 -0.37 3.05 12.34
C THR A 92 -1.39 4.00 11.70
N TRP A 93 -2.29 4.60 12.49
CA TRP A 93 -3.37 5.46 12.02
C TRP A 93 -3.17 6.94 12.41
N MET A 94 -1.96 7.34 12.80
CA MET A 94 -1.62 8.74 13.14
C MET A 94 -0.63 9.32 12.14
N PHE A 95 -0.88 10.55 11.68
CA PHE A 95 0.01 11.24 10.75
C PHE A 95 1.37 11.53 11.38
N GLY A 96 2.45 11.26 10.62
CA GLY A 96 3.83 11.52 11.07
C GLY A 96 4.40 10.47 12.04
N TYR A 97 3.61 9.47 12.43
CA TYR A 97 4.09 8.35 13.23
C TYR A 97 4.31 7.11 12.35
N SER A 98 5.19 6.23 12.78
CA SER A 98 5.43 4.93 12.13
C SER A 98 5.24 3.80 13.14
N ASN A 99 4.72 2.68 12.66
CA ASN A 99 4.56 1.49 13.46
C ASN A 99 5.91 0.79 13.60
N ILE A 100 6.44 0.73 14.82
CA ILE A 100 7.74 0.09 15.12
C ILE A 100 7.77 -1.39 14.74
N TYR A 101 6.64 -2.09 14.83
CA TYR A 101 6.57 -3.51 14.50
C TYR A 101 6.35 -3.75 13.02
N ASP A 102 5.93 -2.77 12.22
CA ASP A 102 5.72 -2.96 10.79
C ASP A 102 5.86 -1.61 10.06
N GLN A 103 7.11 -1.21 9.81
CA GLN A 103 7.42 0.10 9.22
C GLN A 103 6.68 0.34 7.90
N PRO A 104 6.59 -0.62 6.94
CA PRO A 104 5.88 -0.42 5.68
C PRO A 104 4.43 0.08 5.81
N GLN A 105 3.76 -0.18 6.94
CA GLN A 105 2.39 0.27 7.19
C GLN A 105 2.21 1.79 7.26
N TRP A 106 3.30 2.58 7.29
CA TRP A 106 3.23 4.04 7.24
C TRP A 106 2.36 4.57 6.08
N ALA A 107 2.28 3.83 4.96
CA ALA A 107 1.50 4.24 3.79
C ALA A 107 -0.02 4.03 3.95
N LEU A 108 -0.47 3.21 4.92
CA LEU A 108 -1.89 2.84 5.08
C LEU A 108 -2.79 4.03 5.43
N ILE A 109 -2.33 4.93 6.30
CA ILE A 109 -3.09 6.13 6.65
C ILE A 109 -3.32 7.04 5.43
N TYR A 110 -2.30 7.17 4.58
CA TYR A 110 -2.39 7.94 3.32
C TYR A 110 -3.30 7.24 2.29
N LEU A 111 -3.29 5.90 2.22
CA LEU A 111 -4.24 5.16 1.39
C LEU A 111 -5.68 5.31 1.86
N LEU A 112 -5.91 5.34 3.17
CA LEU A 112 -7.21 5.60 3.77
C LEU A 112 -7.68 7.03 3.45
N GLN A 113 -6.81 8.03 3.63
CA GLN A 113 -7.07 9.42 3.25
C GLN A 113 -7.44 9.54 1.76
N GLY A 114 -6.60 9.01 0.87
CA GLY A 114 -6.86 9.04 -0.57
C GLY A 114 -8.18 8.37 -0.96
N SER A 115 -8.56 7.30 -0.24
CA SER A 115 -9.86 6.65 -0.40
C SER A 115 -11.02 7.58 -0.03
N LEU A 116 -10.94 8.28 1.10
CA LEU A 116 -11.97 9.24 1.52
C LEU A 116 -12.08 10.41 0.55
N MET A 117 -10.95 10.90 0.03
CA MET A 117 -10.93 11.93 -1.01
C MET A 117 -11.60 11.46 -2.29
N VAL A 118 -11.39 10.21 -2.71
CA VAL A 118 -12.07 9.62 -3.87
C VAL A 118 -13.58 9.54 -3.64
N ILE A 119 -14.01 9.12 -2.46
CA ILE A 119 -15.43 9.05 -2.11
C ILE A 119 -16.05 10.47 -2.15
N GLY A 120 -15.41 11.45 -1.52
CA GLY A 120 -15.88 12.85 -1.54
C GLY A 120 -15.95 13.43 -2.95
N ALA A 121 -14.92 13.20 -3.77
CA ALA A 121 -14.87 13.65 -5.15
C ALA A 121 -15.99 13.03 -6.01
N LEU A 122 -16.26 11.73 -5.85
CA LEU A 122 -17.34 11.06 -6.57
C LEU A 122 -18.71 11.53 -6.10
N LEU A 123 -18.89 11.73 -4.79
CA LEU A 123 -20.14 12.26 -4.22
C LEU A 123 -20.45 13.64 -4.79
N LEU A 124 -19.45 14.53 -4.87
CA LEU A 124 -19.59 15.87 -5.42
C LEU A 124 -19.94 15.84 -6.92
N THR A 125 -19.37 14.90 -7.68
CA THR A 125 -19.41 14.92 -9.14
C THR A 125 -20.39 13.94 -9.78
N VAL A 126 -21.11 13.13 -8.99
CA VAL A 126 -21.99 12.05 -9.51
C VAL A 126 -23.11 12.57 -10.42
N ASN A 127 -23.68 13.74 -10.09
CA ASN A 127 -24.80 14.35 -10.81
C ASN A 127 -24.34 15.30 -11.94
N MET A 128 -23.03 15.50 -12.10
CA MET A 128 -22.50 16.37 -13.14
C MET A 128 -22.44 15.64 -14.48
N SER A 129 -22.59 16.39 -15.58
CA SER A 129 -22.31 15.85 -16.91
C SER A 129 -20.82 15.44 -17.01
N PRO A 130 -20.45 14.50 -17.90
CA PRO A 130 -19.06 14.02 -18.01
C PRO A 130 -18.01 15.12 -18.23
N THR A 131 -18.34 16.17 -18.99
CA THR A 131 -17.46 17.31 -19.24
C THR A 131 -17.24 18.12 -17.97
N TRP A 132 -18.32 18.55 -17.31
CA TRP A 132 -18.27 19.30 -16.07
C TRP A 132 -17.64 18.50 -14.93
N ARG A 133 -17.89 17.19 -14.86
CA ARG A 133 -17.22 16.28 -13.93
C ARG A 133 -15.71 16.29 -14.14
N THR A 134 -15.24 16.20 -15.39
CA THR A 134 -13.81 16.22 -15.69
C THR A 134 -13.18 17.56 -15.28
N VAL A 135 -13.84 18.68 -15.60
CA VAL A 135 -13.40 20.03 -15.18
C VAL A 135 -13.34 20.15 -13.67
N ALA A 136 -14.39 19.72 -12.95
CA ALA A 136 -14.45 19.75 -11.50
C ALA A 136 -13.35 18.88 -10.87
N LEU A 137 -13.07 17.70 -11.42
CA LEU A 137 -11.99 16.82 -10.96
C LEU A 137 -10.60 17.43 -11.20
N VAL A 138 -10.39 18.15 -12.31
CA VAL A 138 -9.12 18.86 -12.54
C VAL A 138 -8.94 19.97 -11.51
N ILE A 139 -9.96 20.79 -11.28
CA ILE A 139 -9.94 21.84 -10.24
C ILE A 139 -9.68 21.23 -8.86
N LEU A 140 -10.38 20.14 -8.53
CA LEU A 140 -10.21 19.42 -7.28
C LEU A 140 -8.79 18.86 -7.15
N SER A 141 -8.19 18.34 -8.23
CA SER A 141 -6.82 17.86 -8.22
C SER A 141 -5.83 18.96 -7.81
N PHE A 142 -6.00 20.19 -8.30
CA PHE A 142 -5.17 21.32 -7.87
C PHE A 142 -5.43 21.70 -6.43
N TRP A 143 -6.69 21.81 -6.01
CA TRP A 143 -7.05 22.12 -4.62
C TRP A 143 -6.49 21.08 -3.63
N THR A 144 -6.49 19.81 -4.02
CA THR A 144 -5.95 18.74 -3.16
C THR A 144 -4.46 18.83 -2.92
N LEU A 145 -3.69 19.62 -3.69
CA LEU A 145 -2.26 19.83 -3.40
C LEU A 145 -2.07 20.49 -2.04
N ASP A 146 -2.84 21.55 -1.73
CA ASP A 146 -2.72 22.26 -0.47
C ASP A 146 -3.30 21.45 0.70
N PHE A 147 -4.42 20.77 0.49
CA PHE A 147 -5.00 19.87 1.48
C PHE A 147 -4.06 18.69 1.81
N SER A 148 -3.40 18.13 0.80
CA SER A 148 -2.48 17.00 0.98
C SER A 148 -1.18 17.46 1.66
N ARG A 149 -0.70 18.68 1.37
CA ARG A 149 0.44 19.30 2.09
C ARG A 149 0.16 19.44 3.58
N ALA A 150 -1.04 19.88 3.96
CA ALA A 150 -1.45 19.99 5.36
C ALA A 150 -1.44 18.63 6.10
N MET A 151 -1.62 17.53 5.37
CA MET A 151 -1.67 16.16 5.90
C MET A 151 -0.32 15.41 5.82
N LEU A 152 0.79 16.14 5.66
CA LEU A 152 2.17 15.61 5.62
C LEU A 152 2.53 14.72 4.40
N ASP A 153 1.62 14.51 3.44
CA ASP A 153 1.95 13.88 2.17
C ASP A 153 1.36 14.63 0.97
N PRO A 154 2.14 15.50 0.29
CA PRO A 154 1.63 16.48 -0.66
C PRO A 154 0.96 15.90 -1.93
N PHE A 155 1.12 14.62 -2.23
CA PHE A 155 0.75 14.04 -3.52
C PHE A 155 -0.31 12.93 -3.47
N THR A 156 -0.71 12.48 -2.29
CA THR A 156 -1.79 11.49 -2.12
C THR A 156 -3.11 11.93 -2.77
N GLY A 157 -3.50 13.19 -2.59
CA GLY A 157 -4.72 13.75 -3.18
C GLY A 157 -4.69 13.76 -4.72
N PRO A 158 -3.73 14.46 -5.35
CA PRO A 158 -3.59 14.49 -6.80
C PRO A 158 -3.49 13.09 -7.43
N ALA A 159 -2.75 12.17 -6.82
CA ALA A 159 -2.66 10.78 -7.29
C ALA A 159 -4.04 10.08 -7.26
N SER A 160 -4.80 10.30 -6.20
CA SER A 160 -6.11 9.71 -6.00
C SER A 160 -7.14 10.25 -7.00
N ILE A 161 -7.19 11.57 -7.19
CA ILE A 161 -8.08 12.24 -8.15
C ILE A 161 -7.69 11.92 -9.59
N SER A 162 -6.39 11.87 -9.91
CA SER A 162 -5.90 11.42 -11.22
C SER A 162 -6.38 10.02 -11.55
N GLY A 163 -6.48 9.13 -10.55
CA GLY A 163 -7.11 7.82 -10.72
C GLY A 163 -8.57 7.91 -11.20
N ILE A 164 -9.36 8.84 -10.67
CA ILE A 164 -10.75 9.07 -11.11
C ILE A 164 -10.79 9.61 -12.53
N LEU A 165 -9.92 10.59 -12.85
CA LEU A 165 -9.78 11.14 -14.20
C LEU A 165 -9.42 10.05 -15.22
N PHE A 166 -8.52 9.14 -14.86
CA PHE A 166 -8.19 7.99 -15.69
C PHE A 166 -9.35 7.01 -15.84
N ALA A 167 -10.15 6.79 -14.80
CA ALA A 167 -11.36 5.97 -14.91
C ALA A 167 -12.38 6.61 -15.86
N GLU A 168 -12.60 7.92 -15.74
CA GLU A 168 -13.45 8.68 -16.65
C GLU A 168 -12.94 8.60 -18.09
N LEU A 169 -11.64 8.82 -18.30
CA LEU A 169 -10.98 8.70 -19.61
C LEU A 169 -11.15 7.30 -20.21
N SER A 170 -11.05 6.25 -19.39
CA SER A 170 -11.20 4.85 -19.85
C SER A 170 -12.60 4.52 -20.34
N LEU A 171 -13.63 5.28 -19.93
CA LEU A 171 -15.01 5.14 -20.35
C LEU A 171 -15.35 5.96 -21.62
N THR A 172 -14.39 6.72 -22.15
CA THR A 172 -14.56 7.52 -23.38
C THR A 172 -13.91 6.83 -24.58
N SER A 173 -14.18 7.36 -25.78
CA SER A 173 -13.53 6.91 -27.02
C SER A 173 -12.10 7.45 -27.21
N TYR A 174 -11.58 8.29 -26.30
CA TYR A 174 -10.24 8.88 -26.47
C TYR A 174 -9.10 7.85 -26.47
N PRO A 175 -9.05 6.84 -25.57
CA PRO A 175 -8.01 5.83 -25.61
C PRO A 175 -7.98 5.05 -26.93
N GLN A 176 -9.13 4.82 -27.56
CA GLN A 176 -9.21 4.17 -28.87
C GLN A 176 -8.60 5.06 -29.96
N ARG A 177 -8.87 6.37 -29.96
CA ARG A 177 -8.25 7.33 -30.89
C ARG A 177 -6.74 7.44 -30.72
N LEU A 178 -6.27 7.50 -29.47
CA LEU A 178 -4.83 7.57 -29.18
C LEU A 178 -4.11 6.24 -29.43
N SER A 179 -4.83 5.12 -29.50
CA SER A 179 -4.22 3.80 -29.71
C SER A 179 -3.46 3.71 -31.04
N SER A 180 -3.89 4.41 -32.09
CA SER A 180 -3.21 4.48 -33.39
C SER A 180 -1.80 5.09 -33.28
N PHE A 181 -1.63 6.07 -32.39
CA PHE A 181 -0.34 6.74 -32.14
C PHE A 181 0.44 6.14 -30.97
N SER A 182 -0.18 5.20 -30.24
CA SER A 182 0.38 4.65 -29.00
C SER A 182 1.75 3.98 -29.21
N ARG A 183 2.04 3.40 -30.37
CA ARG A 183 3.34 2.79 -30.66
C ARG A 183 4.50 3.79 -30.57
N PHE A 184 4.26 5.05 -30.92
CA PHE A 184 5.26 6.11 -30.88
C PHE A 184 5.22 6.90 -29.58
N LEU A 185 4.03 7.12 -29.01
CA LEU A 185 3.85 7.94 -27.81
C LEU A 185 4.15 7.17 -26.52
N THR A 186 3.88 5.86 -26.48
CA THR A 186 3.98 5.06 -25.25
C THR A 186 5.42 4.84 -24.79
N PRO A 187 6.37 4.42 -25.65
CA PRO A 187 7.75 4.20 -25.21
C PRO A 187 8.42 5.42 -24.55
N PRO A 188 8.38 6.64 -25.13
CA PRO A 188 9.02 7.79 -24.49
C PRO A 188 8.32 8.19 -23.18
N LEU A 189 7.00 8.08 -23.08
CA LEU A 189 6.29 8.35 -21.82
C LEU A 189 6.60 7.30 -20.73
N CYS A 190 6.76 6.03 -21.12
CA CYS A 190 7.20 4.97 -20.21
C CYS A 190 8.63 5.19 -19.73
N LEU A 191 9.55 5.53 -20.63
CA LEU A 191 10.93 5.83 -20.27
C LEU A 191 11.01 7.06 -19.37
N LEU A 192 10.26 8.13 -19.68
CA LEU A 192 10.18 9.33 -18.86
C LEU A 192 9.61 9.01 -17.46
N SER A 193 8.52 8.25 -17.39
CA SER A 193 7.93 7.88 -16.09
C SER A 193 8.88 7.04 -15.24
N LEU A 194 9.52 6.02 -15.82
CA LEU A 194 10.52 5.20 -15.12
C LEU A 194 11.74 6.03 -14.72
N PHE A 195 12.18 6.97 -15.56
CA PHE A 195 13.27 7.89 -15.25
C PHE A 195 12.93 8.76 -14.02
N LEU A 196 11.73 9.36 -13.98
CA LEU A 196 11.29 10.12 -12.80
C LEU A 196 11.19 9.21 -11.56
N MET A 197 10.57 8.04 -11.67
CA MET A 197 10.42 7.09 -10.57
C MET A 197 11.74 6.49 -10.07
N SER A 198 12.83 6.59 -10.85
CA SER A 198 14.17 6.12 -10.45
C SER A 198 14.90 7.07 -9.49
N TYR A 199 14.34 8.26 -9.22
CA TYR A 199 14.92 9.18 -8.26
C TYR A 199 14.97 8.55 -6.86
N THR A 200 16.13 8.61 -6.22
CA THR A 200 16.33 8.19 -4.83
C THR A 200 17.17 9.22 -4.09
N GLU A 201 16.80 9.52 -2.86
CA GLU A 201 17.53 10.47 -2.03
C GLU A 201 18.84 9.89 -1.48
N ILE A 202 18.86 8.60 -1.14
CA ILE A 202 19.98 7.93 -0.46
C ILE A 202 21.22 7.85 -1.37
N ALA A 203 21.01 7.71 -2.68
CA ALA A 203 22.09 7.57 -3.66
C ALA A 203 22.33 8.87 -4.46
N ARG A 204 21.95 10.03 -3.93
CA ARG A 204 22.04 11.34 -4.61
C ARG A 204 23.40 11.59 -5.26
N GLU A 205 24.47 11.19 -4.57
CA GLU A 205 25.87 11.39 -5.01
C GLU A 205 26.43 10.20 -5.80
N ARG A 206 25.79 9.02 -5.72
CA ARG A 206 26.27 7.80 -6.38
C ARG A 206 25.78 7.68 -7.82
N ALA A 207 24.71 8.38 -8.20
CA ALA A 207 24.13 8.35 -9.53
C ALA A 207 24.01 9.77 -10.14
N PRO A 208 24.52 10.01 -11.36
CA PRO A 208 24.50 11.35 -11.94
C PRO A 208 23.08 11.84 -12.30
N TRP A 209 22.17 10.92 -12.69
CA TRP A 209 20.80 11.31 -13.06
C TRP A 209 19.96 11.76 -11.86
N THR A 210 20.18 11.19 -10.66
CA THR A 210 19.50 11.64 -9.44
C THR A 210 19.92 13.05 -9.05
N ALA A 211 21.18 13.43 -9.30
CA ALA A 211 21.66 14.79 -9.10
C ALA A 211 21.01 15.80 -10.06
N VAL A 212 20.80 15.43 -11.33
CA VAL A 212 20.08 16.28 -12.31
C VAL A 212 18.65 16.51 -11.87
N LEU A 213 17.95 15.43 -11.49
CA LEU A 213 16.58 15.51 -10.98
C LEU A 213 16.52 16.35 -9.71
N PHE A 214 17.44 16.17 -8.77
CA PHE A 214 17.49 17.02 -7.57
C PHE A 214 17.67 18.51 -7.91
N LYS A 215 18.61 18.86 -8.79
CA LYS A 215 18.84 20.26 -9.22
C LYS A 215 17.61 20.86 -9.90
N PHE A 216 16.89 20.06 -10.68
CA PHE A 216 15.63 20.49 -11.29
C PHE A 216 14.56 20.72 -10.21
N ALA A 217 14.35 19.75 -9.32
CA ALA A 217 13.35 19.84 -8.28
C ALA A 217 13.60 21.02 -7.34
N SER A 218 14.84 21.19 -6.86
CA SER A 218 15.19 22.27 -5.93
C SER A 218 15.03 23.67 -6.53
N ARG A 219 15.10 23.79 -7.86
CA ARG A 219 14.92 25.07 -8.56
C ARG A 219 13.47 25.40 -8.88
N TYR A 220 12.66 24.40 -9.25
CA TYR A 220 11.34 24.63 -9.82
C TYR A 220 10.17 24.16 -8.95
N LEU A 221 10.42 23.27 -7.99
CA LEU A 221 9.38 22.76 -7.09
C LEU A 221 9.49 23.46 -5.73
N PRO A 222 8.52 24.32 -5.34
CA PRO A 222 8.49 24.95 -4.03
C PRO A 222 8.06 23.91 -2.99
N ILE A 223 9.00 23.07 -2.58
CA ILE A 223 8.81 22.01 -1.60
C ILE A 223 9.91 22.13 -0.56
N ASP A 224 9.51 22.47 0.66
CA ASP A 224 10.42 22.58 1.79
C ASP A 224 10.82 21.17 2.25
N ASN A 225 12.12 20.94 2.41
CA ASN A 225 12.81 19.79 3.01
C ASN A 225 13.02 18.50 2.20
N ALA A 226 14.13 17.84 2.56
CA ALA A 226 14.59 16.50 2.17
C ALA A 226 13.48 15.42 2.34
N GLY A 227 13.45 14.43 1.45
CA GLY A 227 12.47 13.33 1.45
C GLY A 227 11.21 13.51 0.59
N ARG A 228 10.81 14.75 0.29
CA ARG A 228 9.57 15.01 -0.45
C ARG A 228 9.72 14.93 -1.98
N TYR A 229 10.92 15.10 -2.51
CA TYR A 229 11.17 15.00 -3.95
C TYR A 229 10.99 13.58 -4.48
N GLU A 230 11.38 12.55 -3.71
CA GLU A 230 11.19 11.14 -4.09
C GLU A 230 9.72 10.80 -4.27
N ARG A 231 8.87 11.22 -3.32
CA ARG A 231 7.42 11.06 -3.45
C ARG A 231 6.81 11.87 -4.59
N THR A 232 7.35 13.05 -4.86
CA THR A 232 6.90 13.92 -5.95
C THR A 232 7.14 13.24 -7.30
N TYR A 233 8.39 12.84 -7.55
CA TYR A 233 8.77 12.16 -8.77
C TYR A 233 8.10 10.81 -8.93
N GLY A 234 7.99 10.04 -7.84
CA GLY A 234 7.24 8.79 -7.80
C GLY A 234 5.77 8.99 -8.21
N THR A 235 5.11 10.04 -7.73
CA THR A 235 3.71 10.31 -8.06
C THR A 235 3.53 10.78 -9.50
N ILE A 236 4.32 11.78 -9.94
CA ILE A 236 4.24 12.31 -11.31
C ILE A 236 4.56 11.19 -12.31
N GLY A 237 5.62 10.43 -12.07
CA GLY A 237 5.99 9.28 -12.88
C GLY A 237 4.87 8.23 -12.92
N SER A 238 4.25 7.91 -11.78
CA SER A 238 3.13 6.96 -11.73
C SER A 238 1.91 7.42 -12.53
N ILE A 239 1.56 8.72 -12.48
CA ILE A 239 0.46 9.30 -13.26
C ILE A 239 0.75 9.17 -14.76
N ILE A 240 1.96 9.54 -15.20
CA ILE A 240 2.40 9.41 -16.60
C ILE A 240 2.41 7.93 -17.04
N LEU A 241 2.88 7.03 -16.18
CA LEU A 241 2.94 5.60 -16.47
C LEU A 241 1.54 5.01 -16.66
N ILE A 242 0.60 5.32 -15.76
CA ILE A 242 -0.79 4.84 -15.87
C ILE A 242 -1.45 5.40 -17.13
N PHE A 243 -1.24 6.68 -17.45
CA PHE A 243 -1.72 7.26 -18.69
C PHE A 243 -1.18 6.51 -19.93
N SER A 244 0.13 6.22 -19.93
CA SER A 244 0.80 5.46 -20.99
C SER A 244 0.21 4.05 -21.16
N ILE A 245 -0.11 3.39 -20.05
CA ILE A 245 -0.79 2.08 -20.06
C ILE A 245 -2.19 2.20 -20.66
N ILE A 246 -2.98 3.22 -20.29
CA ILE A 246 -4.36 3.37 -20.75
C ILE A 246 -4.42 3.57 -22.28
N ILE A 247 -3.50 4.35 -22.85
CA ILE A 247 -3.46 4.60 -24.30
C ILE A 247 -2.93 3.42 -25.12
N SER A 248 -2.16 2.51 -24.51
CA SER A 248 -1.48 1.40 -25.20
C SER A 248 -2.26 0.08 -25.08
N PRO A 249 -2.81 -0.48 -26.18
CA PRO A 249 -3.43 -1.81 -26.16
C PRO A 249 -2.41 -2.91 -25.82
N TYR A 250 -1.18 -2.79 -26.33
CA TYR A 250 -0.13 -3.79 -26.10
C TYR A 250 0.26 -3.88 -24.63
N MET A 251 0.50 -2.75 -23.95
CA MET A 251 0.82 -2.77 -22.52
C MET A 251 -0.32 -3.34 -21.69
N ARG A 252 -1.57 -2.96 -21.96
CA ARG A 252 -2.75 -3.53 -21.29
C ARG A 252 -2.82 -5.04 -21.47
N TRP A 253 -2.53 -5.53 -22.66
CA TRP A 253 -2.49 -6.96 -22.95
C TRP A 253 -1.37 -7.69 -22.19
N VAL A 254 -0.15 -7.15 -22.18
CA VAL A 254 0.99 -7.71 -21.44
C VAL A 254 0.68 -7.75 -19.93
N LEU A 255 0.23 -6.63 -19.37
CA LEU A 255 -0.10 -6.53 -17.93
C LEU A 255 -1.32 -7.39 -17.54
N SER A 256 -2.17 -7.75 -18.49
CA SER A 256 -3.32 -8.64 -18.28
C SER A 256 -2.97 -10.13 -18.41
N ARG A 257 -1.69 -10.50 -18.60
CA ARG A 257 -1.29 -11.91 -18.62
C ARG A 257 -1.39 -12.56 -17.23
N LYS A 258 -1.58 -13.89 -17.22
CA LYS A 258 -1.84 -14.67 -16.00
C LYS A 258 -0.81 -14.44 -14.87
N PRO A 259 0.52 -14.40 -15.12
CA PRO A 259 1.49 -14.19 -14.05
C PRO A 259 1.36 -12.83 -13.37
N LEU A 260 1.22 -11.75 -14.16
CA LEU A 260 1.09 -10.39 -13.63
C LEU A 260 -0.27 -10.16 -12.96
N ARG A 261 -1.34 -10.79 -13.46
CA ARG A 261 -2.64 -10.80 -12.78
C ARG A 261 -2.61 -11.57 -11.46
N PHE A 262 -1.89 -12.68 -11.41
CA PHE A 262 -1.69 -13.43 -10.17
C PHE A 262 -0.93 -12.58 -9.15
N LEU A 263 0.17 -11.95 -9.56
CA LEU A 263 0.94 -11.05 -8.70
C LEU A 263 0.07 -9.89 -8.19
N GLY A 264 -0.76 -9.31 -9.06
CA GLY A 264 -1.73 -8.29 -8.68
C GLY A 264 -2.73 -8.77 -7.63
N LYS A 265 -3.20 -10.02 -7.71
CA LYS A 265 -4.14 -10.62 -6.74
C LYS A 265 -3.54 -10.72 -5.34
N ILE A 266 -2.27 -11.11 -5.22
CA ILE A 266 -1.58 -11.29 -3.92
C ILE A 266 -0.78 -10.07 -3.47
N SER A 267 -0.78 -8.98 -4.26
CA SER A 267 0.05 -7.78 -4.04
C SER A 267 -0.12 -7.15 -2.67
N PHE A 268 -1.36 -7.14 -2.14
CA PHE A 268 -1.64 -6.61 -0.82
C PHE A 268 -1.00 -7.47 0.29
N GLY A 269 -1.06 -8.80 0.16
CA GLY A 269 -0.35 -9.72 1.05
C GLY A 269 1.17 -9.54 0.99
N ILE A 270 1.74 -9.36 -0.20
CA ILE A 270 3.18 -9.08 -0.37
C ILE A 270 3.55 -7.79 0.36
N TYR A 271 2.79 -6.72 0.14
CA TYR A 271 3.00 -5.44 0.82
C TYR A 271 2.91 -5.56 2.34
N LEU A 272 2.00 -6.37 2.86
CA LEU A 272 1.83 -6.49 4.31
C LEU A 272 2.88 -7.39 4.98
N LEU A 273 3.31 -8.46 4.29
CA LEU A 273 4.17 -9.49 4.89
C LEU A 273 5.66 -9.29 4.61
N HIS A 274 6.06 -8.54 3.57
CA HIS A 274 7.48 -8.42 3.22
C HIS A 274 8.31 -7.85 4.38
N GLY A 275 7.84 -6.81 5.07
CA GLY A 275 8.59 -6.17 6.17
C GLY A 275 8.86 -7.12 7.34
N MET A 276 7.87 -7.93 7.75
CA MET A 276 8.05 -8.93 8.81
C MET A 276 8.94 -10.09 8.38
N VAL A 277 8.80 -10.59 7.14
CA VAL A 277 9.61 -11.71 6.62
C VAL A 277 11.07 -11.27 6.44
N LEU A 278 11.31 -10.04 6.00
CA LEU A 278 12.66 -9.49 5.85
C LEU A 278 13.40 -9.41 7.20
N ARG A 279 12.73 -8.99 8.27
CA ARG A 279 13.35 -8.85 9.60
C ARG A 279 13.44 -10.15 10.39
N SER A 280 12.71 -11.18 10.00
CA SER A 280 12.78 -12.51 10.63
C SER A 280 13.57 -13.49 9.76
N VAL A 281 12.85 -14.25 8.93
CA VAL A 281 13.38 -15.39 8.20
C VAL A 281 14.48 -15.00 7.23
N PHE A 282 14.35 -13.87 6.52
CA PHE A 282 15.39 -13.41 5.62
C PHE A 282 16.67 -13.04 6.37
N ALA A 283 16.59 -12.27 7.45
CA ALA A 283 17.77 -11.93 8.25
C ALA A 283 18.46 -13.18 8.79
N TRP A 284 17.68 -14.17 9.27
CA TRP A 284 18.21 -15.45 9.72
C TRP A 284 18.94 -16.21 8.60
N ILE A 285 18.37 -16.29 7.39
CA ILE A 285 19.01 -16.93 6.22
C ILE A 285 20.25 -16.14 5.78
N LEU A 286 20.16 -14.81 5.76
CA LEU A 286 21.21 -13.93 5.28
C LEU A 286 22.46 -14.08 6.14
N PHE A 287 22.32 -14.13 7.46
CA PHE A 287 23.45 -14.24 8.38
C PHE A 287 23.72 -15.68 8.85
N PHE A 288 23.07 -16.68 8.22
CA PHE A 288 23.27 -18.08 8.56
C PHE A 288 24.74 -18.48 8.39
N GLY A 289 25.36 -18.97 9.46
CA GLY A 289 26.76 -19.39 9.48
C GLY A 289 27.79 -18.26 9.53
N ALA A 290 27.36 -16.99 9.60
CA ALA A 290 28.26 -15.86 9.81
C ALA A 290 28.56 -15.68 11.30
N GLY A 291 29.83 -15.42 11.64
CA GLY A 291 30.23 -14.96 12.97
C GLY A 291 30.02 -13.45 13.13
N LYS A 292 29.85 -12.98 14.36
CA LYS A 292 29.86 -11.55 14.65
C LYS A 292 31.28 -11.00 14.44
N ALA A 293 31.39 -9.86 13.77
CA ALA A 293 32.61 -9.09 13.60
C ALA A 293 32.52 -7.79 14.42
N GLU A 294 33.68 -7.25 14.80
CA GLU A 294 33.77 -5.99 15.53
C GLU A 294 33.63 -4.80 14.57
N PHE A 295 32.72 -3.89 14.90
CA PHE A 295 32.50 -2.62 14.21
C PHE A 295 32.79 -1.48 15.17
N VAL A 296 33.60 -0.52 14.72
CA VAL A 296 33.95 0.67 15.49
C VAL A 296 33.05 1.81 15.04
N GLU A 297 32.19 2.30 15.93
CA GLU A 297 31.47 3.56 15.73
C GLU A 297 32.20 4.65 16.52
N THR A 298 32.69 5.66 15.80
CA THR A 298 33.35 6.84 16.36
C THR A 298 32.36 7.98 16.42
N GLU A 299 31.88 8.31 17.62
CA GLU A 299 31.23 9.59 17.89
C GLU A 299 32.28 10.63 18.30
N PRO A 300 31.97 11.94 18.28
CA PRO A 300 32.96 13.00 18.51
C PRO A 300 33.74 12.90 19.82
N ASP A 301 33.18 12.27 20.86
CA ASP A 301 33.78 12.17 22.20
C ASP A 301 34.04 10.72 22.68
N GLU A 302 33.47 9.68 22.06
CA GLU A 302 33.65 8.28 22.48
C GLU A 302 33.68 7.28 21.31
N THR A 303 34.48 6.22 21.47
CA THR A 303 34.55 5.08 20.54
C THR A 303 33.85 3.88 21.13
N TYR A 304 32.80 3.40 20.46
CA TYR A 304 32.05 2.22 20.86
C TYR A 304 32.43 1.03 19.98
N TYR A 305 32.67 -0.12 20.62
CA TYR A 305 32.89 -1.40 19.95
C TYR A 305 31.58 -2.19 19.96
N ASP A 306 31.01 -2.43 18.78
CA ASP A 306 29.78 -3.19 18.62
C ASP A 306 30.03 -4.46 17.79
N TYR A 307 29.51 -5.60 18.25
CA TYR A 307 29.71 -6.89 17.60
C TYR A 307 28.49 -7.24 16.75
N ARG A 308 28.65 -7.19 15.42
CA ARG A 308 27.52 -7.32 14.47
C ARG A 308 27.77 -8.40 13.44
N TYR A 309 26.70 -8.94 12.88
CA TYR A 309 26.78 -9.81 11.72
C TYR A 309 27.13 -9.00 10.47
N PRO A 310 28.31 -9.22 9.84
CA PRO A 310 28.71 -8.50 8.65
C PRO A 310 27.85 -8.91 7.45
N VAL A 311 27.52 -7.95 6.58
CA VAL A 311 26.77 -8.26 5.35
C VAL A 311 27.58 -9.23 4.48
N PRO A 312 27.03 -10.40 4.13
CA PRO A 312 27.77 -11.41 3.37
C PRO A 312 27.95 -11.00 1.90
N GLY A 313 28.78 -11.76 1.18
CA GLY A 313 29.05 -11.51 -0.24
C GLY A 313 27.80 -11.56 -1.13
N VAL A 314 27.90 -10.95 -2.31
CA VAL A 314 26.78 -10.76 -3.26
C VAL A 314 26.06 -12.06 -3.63
N ILE A 315 26.78 -13.17 -3.77
CA ILE A 315 26.20 -14.48 -4.10
C ILE A 315 25.26 -14.95 -2.98
N HIS A 316 25.71 -14.85 -1.72
CA HIS A 316 24.91 -15.24 -0.56
C HIS A 316 23.69 -14.33 -0.41
N CYS A 317 23.86 -13.02 -0.59
CA CYS A 317 22.77 -12.05 -0.65
C CYS A 317 21.74 -12.41 -1.74
N GLY A 318 22.20 -12.82 -2.93
CA GLY A 318 21.35 -13.25 -4.03
C GLY A 318 20.54 -14.50 -3.72
N VAL A 319 21.17 -15.52 -3.12
CA VAL A 319 20.49 -16.75 -2.68
C VAL A 319 19.48 -16.44 -1.58
N ALA A 320 19.88 -15.71 -0.53
CA ALA A 320 18.99 -15.32 0.57
C ALA A 320 17.78 -14.52 0.07
N THR A 321 17.99 -13.57 -0.86
CA THR A 321 16.91 -12.78 -1.46
C THR A 321 15.95 -13.66 -2.28
N THR A 322 16.48 -14.64 -3.02
CA THR A 322 15.65 -15.55 -3.82
C THR A 322 14.79 -16.43 -2.92
N VAL A 323 15.39 -17.02 -1.87
CA VAL A 323 14.66 -17.85 -0.90
C VAL A 323 13.60 -17.02 -0.16
N ALA A 324 13.95 -15.83 0.32
CA ALA A 324 12.99 -14.93 0.96
C ALA A 324 11.86 -14.50 0.00
N GLY A 325 12.17 -14.25 -1.27
CA GLY A 325 11.18 -13.95 -2.30
C GLY A 325 10.16 -15.09 -2.47
N ILE A 326 10.62 -16.34 -2.50
CA ILE A 326 9.76 -17.52 -2.56
C ILE A 326 8.88 -17.62 -1.31
N ILE A 327 9.45 -17.40 -0.12
CA ILE A 327 8.72 -17.42 1.15
C ILE A 327 7.65 -16.32 1.19
N ILE A 328 7.99 -15.09 0.79
CA ILE A 328 7.04 -13.97 0.73
C ILE A 328 5.90 -14.30 -0.23
N LEU A 329 6.20 -14.84 -1.41
CA LEU A 329 5.16 -15.22 -2.38
C LEU A 329 4.26 -16.33 -1.85
N ALA A 330 4.83 -17.35 -1.22
CA ALA A 330 4.07 -18.46 -0.61
C ALA A 330 3.19 -17.98 0.55
N ALA A 331 3.75 -17.18 1.47
CA ALA A 331 3.04 -16.61 2.61
C ALA A 331 1.90 -15.68 2.13
N SER A 332 2.16 -14.86 1.11
CA SER A 332 1.16 -13.97 0.52
C SER A 332 0.06 -14.73 -0.20
N HIS A 333 0.38 -15.86 -0.83
CA HIS A 333 -0.60 -16.75 -1.42
C HIS A 333 -1.51 -17.38 -0.35
N ILE A 334 -0.94 -17.86 0.75
CA ILE A 334 -1.69 -18.40 1.89
C ILE A 334 -2.57 -17.33 2.52
N TRP A 335 -2.03 -16.11 2.70
CA TRP A 335 -2.78 -14.96 3.22
C TRP A 335 -4.00 -14.66 2.34
N ASN A 336 -3.81 -14.57 1.03
CA ASN A 336 -4.90 -14.32 0.09
C ASN A 336 -5.93 -15.47 0.03
N ALA A 337 -5.49 -16.72 0.16
CA ALA A 337 -6.37 -17.88 0.04
C ALA A 337 -7.17 -18.18 1.32
N LYS A 338 -6.60 -17.93 2.51
CA LYS A 338 -7.20 -18.32 3.80
C LYS A 338 -7.57 -17.13 4.68
N ILE A 339 -6.66 -16.17 4.83
CA ILE A 339 -6.82 -15.07 5.80
C ILE A 339 -7.76 -13.98 5.25
N GLU A 340 -7.58 -13.59 3.99
CA GLU A 340 -8.45 -12.58 3.36
C GLU A 340 -9.95 -12.97 3.35
N PRO A 341 -10.36 -14.20 2.97
CA PRO A 341 -11.76 -14.60 3.04
C PRO A 341 -12.31 -14.61 4.47
N TRP A 342 -11.50 -15.00 5.44
CA TRP A 342 -11.88 -14.99 6.86
C TRP A 342 -12.11 -13.56 7.37
N LEU A 343 -11.19 -12.64 7.09
CA LEU A 343 -11.34 -11.20 7.38
C LEU A 343 -12.52 -10.58 6.62
N GLY A 344 -12.80 -11.07 5.42
CA GLY A 344 -13.97 -10.71 4.63
C GLY A 344 -15.29 -11.05 5.33
N LYS A 345 -15.39 -12.25 5.91
CA LYS A 345 -16.56 -12.67 6.70
C LYS A 345 -16.76 -11.79 7.94
N ILE A 346 -15.67 -11.50 8.67
CA ILE A 346 -15.73 -10.60 9.83
C ILE A 346 -16.22 -9.22 9.40
N THR A 347 -15.68 -8.70 8.29
CA THR A 347 -16.10 -7.41 7.75
C THR A 347 -17.59 -7.39 7.41
N SER A 348 -18.12 -8.44 6.77
CA SER A 348 -19.55 -8.50 6.44
C SER A 348 -20.44 -8.55 7.67
N VAL A 349 -20.05 -9.30 8.71
CA VAL A 349 -20.80 -9.37 9.97
C VAL A 349 -20.83 -8.00 10.64
N THR A 350 -19.67 -7.33 10.74
CA THR A 350 -19.60 -5.97 11.28
C THR A 350 -20.45 -4.99 10.46
N GLU A 351 -20.43 -5.12 9.13
CA GLU A 351 -21.26 -4.29 8.24
C GLU A 351 -22.75 -4.48 8.49
N ASP A 352 -23.21 -5.72 8.69
CA ASP A 352 -24.62 -6.01 8.98
C ASP A 352 -25.05 -5.51 10.36
N ILE A 353 -24.17 -5.57 11.36
CA ILE A 353 -24.41 -4.97 12.69
C ILE A 353 -24.55 -3.46 12.58
N VAL A 354 -23.60 -2.78 11.93
CA VAL A 354 -23.61 -1.30 11.79
C VAL A 354 -24.84 -0.81 11.02
N ARG A 355 -25.36 -1.62 10.09
CA ARG A 355 -26.59 -1.33 9.33
C ARG A 355 -27.87 -1.65 10.09
N GLY A 356 -27.79 -2.21 11.29
CA GLY A 356 -28.94 -2.66 12.07
C GLY A 356 -29.67 -3.86 11.46
N ARG A 357 -29.02 -4.66 10.62
CA ARG A 357 -29.58 -5.89 10.03
C ARG A 357 -29.40 -7.11 10.92
N LEU A 358 -28.39 -7.07 11.78
CA LEU A 358 -28.07 -8.11 12.76
C LEU A 358 -27.94 -7.45 14.13
N THR A 359 -28.64 -7.99 15.13
CA THR A 359 -28.49 -7.53 16.51
C THR A 359 -27.37 -8.33 17.17
N LEU A 360 -26.55 -7.69 18.03
CA LEU A 360 -25.50 -8.37 18.80
C LEU A 360 -26.04 -9.56 19.61
N LYS A 361 -27.31 -9.50 20.02
CA LYS A 361 -28.02 -10.59 20.70
C LYS A 361 -28.18 -11.83 19.81
N ASP A 362 -28.43 -11.67 18.51
CA ASP A 362 -28.64 -12.77 17.57
C ASP A 362 -27.35 -13.58 17.34
N LEU A 363 -26.20 -12.90 17.40
CA LEU A 363 -24.89 -13.54 17.32
C LEU A 363 -24.56 -14.36 18.57
N ILE A 364 -24.88 -13.84 19.75
CA ILE A 364 -24.67 -14.55 21.03
C ILE A 364 -25.57 -15.80 21.09
N VAL A 365 -26.82 -15.70 20.64
CA VAL A 365 -27.74 -16.85 20.54
C VAL A 365 -27.24 -17.88 19.52
N ARG A 366 -26.74 -17.46 18.35
CA ARG A 366 -26.14 -18.37 17.36
C ARG A 366 -24.87 -19.06 17.86
N SER A 367 -24.04 -18.39 18.68
CA SER A 367 -22.86 -19.03 19.27
C SER A 367 -23.20 -20.01 20.39
N ALA A 368 -24.38 -19.88 21.01
CA ALA A 368 -24.85 -20.75 22.09
C ALA A 368 -25.54 -22.03 21.57
N ASN A 369 -26.07 -22.03 20.33
CA ASN A 369 -26.67 -23.19 19.67
C ASN A 369 -25.99 -23.47 18.31
N PRO A 370 -24.84 -24.19 18.29
CA PRO A 370 -24.13 -24.51 17.06
C PRO A 370 -24.85 -25.52 16.14
N GLU A 371 -25.99 -26.10 16.57
CA GLU A 371 -26.71 -27.10 15.78
C GLU A 371 -27.60 -26.52 14.66
N ASP A 372 -27.99 -25.24 14.74
CA ASP A 372 -28.85 -24.61 13.72
C ASP A 372 -28.11 -24.24 12.41
N GLU A 373 -26.77 -24.30 12.39
CA GLU A 373 -25.97 -23.94 11.22
C GLU A 373 -26.08 -24.97 10.07
N LYS A 374 -26.52 -26.20 10.35
CA LYS A 374 -26.69 -27.24 9.32
C LYS A 374 -27.94 -27.07 8.46
N HIS A 375 -28.95 -26.30 8.90
CA HIS A 375 -30.22 -26.19 8.18
C HIS A 375 -30.39 -24.90 7.37
N GLN A 376 -29.42 -23.98 7.36
CA GLN A 376 -29.50 -22.71 6.59
C GLN A 376 -28.48 -22.60 5.45
N LEU A 377 -28.03 -23.72 4.87
CA LEU A 377 -27.40 -23.73 3.55
C LEU A 377 -28.48 -23.45 2.49
N LEU A 378 -28.77 -22.17 2.25
CA LEU A 378 -29.54 -21.74 1.09
C LEU A 378 -28.82 -22.18 -0.20
N PRO A 379 -29.56 -22.63 -1.22
CA PRO A 379 -28.99 -23.29 -2.39
C PRO A 379 -28.12 -22.35 -3.21
N VAL A 380 -26.99 -22.89 -3.65
CA VAL A 380 -26.11 -22.30 -4.67
C VAL A 380 -26.95 -22.02 -5.91
N ARG A 381 -27.08 -20.73 -6.26
CA ARG A 381 -27.70 -20.32 -7.52
C ARG A 381 -26.78 -20.74 -8.68
N GLN A 382 -27.16 -21.82 -9.36
CA GLN A 382 -26.77 -22.06 -10.75
C GLN A 382 -27.59 -21.10 -11.62
N ASP A 383 -26.87 -20.47 -12.57
CA ASP A 383 -27.28 -19.81 -13.82
C ASP A 383 -26.45 -18.54 -14.07
#